data_AF-W4N9Y6-F1
#
_entry.id   AF-W4N9Y6-F1
#
_cell.length_a   1.000
_cell.length_b   1.000
_cell.length_c   1.000
_cell.angle_alpha   90.00
_cell.angle_beta   90.00
_cell.angle_gamma   90.00
#
_symmetry.space_group_name_H-M   'P 1'
#
loop_
_entity.id
_entity.type
_entity.pdbx_description
1 polymer ?
#
loop_
_entity_poly.entity_id
_entity_poly.type
_entity_poly.pdbx_seq_one_letter_code
_entity_poly.pdbx_strand_id
1 'polypeptide(L)'
;MDKEVNLPTLENSPNQNTEKPFSRNLFDYATSELSQDAFICWICAQFDSNDATVRTASQNLLHAFLGGNDNDPVGVKEIYRQKENIDVLLLLQYKGQEFPIVVEDKTSSRYHNDQLDRYRTSAASIYDRGKNDIRVVYFKTETVYEEQDIRNKCDIVLNRKDILECLNTTSKNPILMDYVDRLKRICARYDQYRSLPVKDWSYDGWCGFFEYLQKKAHH
;
A
#
# COMPACT_ATOMS: atom_id res chain seq x y z
N MET A 1 9.94 18.89 -66.51
CA MET A 1 9.24 20.10 -66.02
C MET A 1 8.49 19.65 -64.80
N ASP A 2 9.24 19.54 -63.71
CA ASP A 2 8.83 18.94 -62.45
C ASP A 2 7.86 19.88 -61.75
N LYS A 3 6.73 19.35 -61.29
CA LYS A 3 5.81 20.06 -60.41
C LYS A 3 5.98 19.49 -59.01
N GLU A 4 6.69 20.25 -58.17
CA GLU A 4 6.73 20.03 -56.73
C GLU A 4 5.32 20.07 -56.16
N VAL A 5 4.96 19.00 -55.43
CA VAL A 5 3.76 18.94 -54.60
C VAL A 5 4.13 19.57 -53.26
N ASN A 6 3.61 20.77 -53.01
CA ASN A 6 3.80 21.48 -51.75
C ASN A 6 2.91 20.84 -50.67
N LEU A 7 3.50 20.04 -49.78
CA LEU A 7 2.80 19.55 -48.58
C LEU A 7 2.70 20.69 -47.55
N PRO A 8 1.55 20.90 -46.89
CA PRO A 8 1.47 21.87 -45.80
C PRO A 8 2.32 21.39 -44.63
N THR A 9 3.32 22.20 -44.26
CA THR A 9 4.08 22.06 -43.03
C THR A 9 3.14 22.23 -41.85
N LEU A 10 3.05 21.19 -41.02
CA LEU A 10 2.45 21.24 -39.70
C LEU A 10 3.16 22.33 -38.90
N GLU A 11 2.51 23.48 -38.73
CA GLU A 11 2.90 24.47 -37.73
C GLU A 11 2.84 23.80 -36.36
N ASN A 12 4.03 23.61 -35.79
CA ASN A 12 4.21 23.23 -34.40
C ASN A 12 3.52 24.27 -33.50
N SER A 13 2.33 23.91 -33.02
CA SER A 13 1.64 24.65 -31.96
C SER A 13 2.40 24.51 -30.63
N PRO A 14 2.37 25.56 -29.79
CA PRO A 14 3.41 25.83 -28.82
C PRO A 14 3.42 24.85 -27.66
N ASN A 15 4.64 24.58 -27.21
CA ASN A 15 5.04 24.04 -25.93
C ASN A 15 4.09 24.50 -24.79
N GLN A 16 3.03 23.74 -24.52
CA GLN A 16 2.19 23.97 -23.36
C GLN A 16 2.89 23.38 -22.15
N ASN A 17 3.78 24.20 -21.59
CA ASN A 17 4.23 24.07 -20.22
C ASN A 17 3.00 24.34 -19.32
N THR A 18 2.08 23.37 -19.25
CA THR A 18 0.98 23.42 -18.30
C THR A 18 1.60 23.25 -16.93
N GLU A 19 1.67 24.33 -16.16
CA GLU A 19 2.04 24.23 -14.75
C GLU A 19 1.20 23.14 -14.11
N LYS A 20 1.86 22.14 -13.52
CA LYS A 20 1.18 21.07 -12.80
C LYS A 20 0.29 21.75 -11.75
N PRO A 21 -1.04 21.55 -11.75
CA PRO A 21 -1.92 22.21 -10.79
C PRO A 21 -1.47 21.86 -9.37
N PHE A 22 -1.48 22.85 -8.47
CA PHE A 22 -1.16 22.60 -7.06
C PHE A 22 -2.17 21.61 -6.48
N SER A 23 -1.67 20.64 -5.71
CA SER A 23 -2.53 19.69 -5.01
C SER A 23 -2.82 20.17 -3.59
N ARG A 24 -3.99 19.82 -3.08
CA ARG A 24 -4.35 19.99 -1.66
C ARG A 24 -4.14 18.72 -0.85
N ASN A 25 -3.83 17.60 -1.50
CA ASN A 25 -3.65 16.31 -0.86
C ASN A 25 -2.19 16.14 -0.39
N LEU A 26 -2.00 15.89 0.89
CA LEU A 26 -0.68 15.73 1.51
C LEU A 26 0.21 14.70 0.79
N PHE A 27 -0.39 13.58 0.40
CA PHE A 27 0.33 12.44 -0.15
C PHE A 27 0.65 12.58 -1.66
N ASP A 28 0.24 13.67 -2.31
CA ASP A 28 0.77 14.03 -3.63
C ASP A 28 2.18 14.63 -3.55
N TYR A 29 2.58 15.08 -2.36
CA TYR A 29 3.92 15.59 -2.07
C TYR A 29 4.77 14.57 -1.28
N ALA A 30 4.14 13.83 -0.37
CA ALA A 30 4.80 12.79 0.40
C ALA A 30 4.70 11.45 -0.34
N THR A 31 5.53 11.24 -1.38
CA THR A 31 5.41 10.08 -2.28
C THR A 31 6.32 8.89 -1.92
N SER A 32 7.25 9.05 -0.99
CA SER A 32 8.23 8.01 -0.62
C SER A 32 7.67 6.89 0.25
N GLU A 33 8.37 5.75 0.32
CA GLU A 33 8.08 4.65 1.27
C GLU A 33 7.98 5.17 2.72
N LEU A 34 8.87 6.08 3.12
CA LEU A 34 8.83 6.71 4.45
C LEU A 34 7.50 7.41 4.78
N SER A 35 6.81 7.97 3.78
CA SER A 35 5.50 8.59 3.99
C SER A 35 4.40 7.55 4.26
N GLN A 36 4.54 6.37 3.67
CA GLN A 36 3.65 5.24 3.86
C GLN A 36 3.92 4.60 5.23
N ASP A 37 5.19 4.39 5.63
CA ASP A 37 5.56 3.98 6.99
C ASP A 37 4.95 4.91 8.06
N ALA A 38 5.07 6.22 7.84
CA ALA A 38 4.52 7.23 8.73
C ALA A 38 2.99 7.15 8.82
N PHE A 39 2.31 6.95 7.69
CA PHE A 39 0.86 6.74 7.67
C PHE A 39 0.46 5.46 8.41
N ILE A 40 1.15 4.34 8.18
CA ILE A 40 0.88 3.06 8.85
C ILE A 40 1.01 3.23 10.37
N CYS A 41 2.10 3.85 10.83
CA CYS A 41 2.29 4.17 12.26
C CYS A 41 1.15 5.04 12.79
N TRP A 42 0.81 6.10 12.05
CA TRP A 42 -0.25 7.04 12.44
C TRP A 42 -1.60 6.35 12.58
N ILE A 43 -2.04 5.58 11.58
CA ILE A 43 -3.37 4.93 11.62
C ILE A 43 -3.42 3.82 12.68
N CYS A 44 -2.33 3.08 12.91
CA CYS A 44 -2.28 2.07 13.98
C CYS A 44 -2.37 2.73 15.36
N ALA A 45 -1.81 3.92 15.55
CA ALA A 45 -1.93 4.68 16.79
C ALA A 45 -3.35 5.22 17.05
N GLN A 46 -4.29 5.09 16.11
CA GLN A 46 -5.69 5.53 16.26
C GLN A 46 -6.63 4.42 16.74
N PHE A 47 -6.11 3.31 17.25
CA PHE A 47 -6.90 2.13 17.65
C PHE A 47 -7.97 2.44 18.71
N ASP A 48 -7.77 3.48 19.51
CA ASP A 48 -8.67 3.97 20.57
C ASP A 48 -9.17 5.41 20.32
N SER A 49 -9.01 5.93 19.10
CA SER A 49 -9.34 7.32 18.75
C SER A 49 -10.78 7.69 19.11
N ASN A 50 -11.03 8.91 19.61
CA ASN A 50 -12.39 9.39 19.89
C ASN A 50 -13.23 9.58 18.62
N ASP A 51 -12.59 9.80 17.46
CA ASP A 51 -13.28 9.79 16.18
C ASP A 51 -13.59 8.33 15.78
N ALA A 52 -14.87 7.95 15.90
CA ALA A 52 -15.31 6.59 15.59
C ALA A 52 -14.97 6.15 14.16
N THR A 53 -14.99 7.06 13.19
CA THR A 53 -14.72 6.74 11.79
C THR A 53 -13.24 6.45 11.53
N VAL A 54 -12.34 7.12 12.26
CA VAL A 54 -10.90 6.86 12.22
C VAL A 54 -10.57 5.59 13.02
N ARG A 55 -11.19 5.44 14.19
CA ARG A 55 -11.04 4.25 15.03
C ARG A 55 -11.45 2.98 14.30
N THR A 56 -12.57 3.00 13.57
CA THR A 56 -13.00 1.85 12.75
C THR A 56 -11.98 1.52 11.65
N ALA A 57 -11.46 2.51 10.92
CA ALA A 57 -10.44 2.26 9.90
C ALA A 57 -9.14 1.68 10.51
N SER A 58 -8.76 2.16 11.69
CA SER A 58 -7.64 1.62 12.46
C SER A 58 -7.87 0.16 12.87
N GLN A 59 -9.01 -0.14 13.50
CA GLN A 59 -9.36 -1.49 13.93
C GLN A 59 -9.42 -2.48 12.76
N ASN A 60 -10.06 -2.09 11.65
CA ASN A 60 -10.11 -2.93 10.44
C ASN A 60 -8.70 -3.30 9.94
N LEU A 61 -7.78 -2.32 9.90
CA LEU A 61 -6.41 -2.57 9.46
C LEU A 61 -5.65 -3.47 10.45
N LEU A 62 -5.83 -3.27 11.75
CA LEU A 62 -5.22 -4.11 12.79
C LEU A 62 -5.74 -5.56 12.75
N HIS A 63 -7.04 -5.76 12.50
CA HIS A 63 -7.60 -7.08 12.27
C HIS A 63 -7.02 -7.76 11.03
N ALA A 64 -6.82 -6.99 9.95
CA ALA A 64 -6.14 -7.49 8.76
C ALA A 64 -4.70 -7.93 9.05
N PHE A 65 -3.96 -7.21 9.91
CA PHE A 65 -2.64 -7.63 10.38
C PHE A 65 -2.67 -8.91 11.25
N LEU A 66 -3.80 -9.18 11.91
CA LEU A 66 -4.04 -10.41 12.66
C LEU A 66 -4.67 -11.53 11.81
N GLY A 67 -4.93 -11.31 10.53
CA GLY A 67 -5.62 -12.28 9.67
C GLY A 67 -6.98 -12.71 10.23
N GLY A 68 -7.56 -11.90 11.10
CA GLY A 68 -8.83 -12.15 11.77
C GLY A 68 -9.96 -11.37 11.10
N ASN A 69 -11.19 -11.80 11.34
CA ASN A 69 -12.40 -11.21 10.75
C ASN A 69 -13.52 -10.98 11.78
N ASP A 70 -13.19 -11.01 13.07
CA ASP A 70 -14.12 -10.59 14.12
C ASP A 70 -13.96 -9.11 14.45
N ASN A 71 -14.79 -8.63 15.39
CA ASN A 71 -14.88 -7.22 15.77
C ASN A 71 -14.36 -6.97 17.19
N ASP A 72 -13.63 -7.92 17.78
CA ASP A 72 -13.10 -7.74 19.14
C ASP A 72 -11.97 -6.70 19.12
N PRO A 73 -11.98 -5.68 19.98
CA PRO A 73 -11.00 -4.59 19.91
C PRO A 73 -9.55 -5.08 19.98
N VAL A 74 -8.74 -4.58 19.04
CA VAL A 74 -7.29 -4.76 19.02
C VAL A 74 -6.64 -3.53 19.64
N GLY A 75 -5.84 -3.74 20.68
CA GLY A 75 -4.99 -2.71 21.29
C GLY A 75 -3.62 -2.64 20.64
N VAL A 76 -2.96 -1.48 20.70
CA VAL A 76 -1.56 -1.32 20.30
C VAL A 76 -0.74 -0.90 21.51
N LYS A 77 0.23 -1.73 21.91
CA LYS A 77 1.13 -1.46 23.04
C LYS A 77 2.36 -0.67 22.61
N GLU A 78 2.93 -1.00 21.45
CA GLU A 78 4.15 -0.40 20.94
C GLU A 78 4.06 -0.19 19.43
N ILE A 79 4.66 0.90 18.96
CA ILE A 79 4.84 1.23 17.55
C ILE A 79 6.27 1.73 17.38
N TYR A 80 7.04 1.09 16.51
CA TYR A 80 8.35 1.55 16.09
C TYR A 80 8.41 1.69 14.58
N ARG A 81 9.08 2.74 14.13
CA ARG A 81 9.41 2.96 12.72
C ARG A 81 10.92 2.74 12.55
N GLN A 82 11.32 1.93 11.58
CA GLN A 82 12.72 1.68 11.22
C GLN A 82 13.61 1.09 12.34
N LYS A 83 13.02 0.40 13.33
CA LYS A 83 13.79 -0.29 14.38
C LYS A 83 14.42 -1.55 13.77
N GLU A 84 15.74 -1.72 13.92
CA GLU A 84 16.50 -2.82 13.28
C GLU A 84 16.34 -2.90 11.74
N ASN A 85 16.08 -1.76 11.10
CA ASN A 85 15.77 -1.64 9.67
C ASN A 85 14.43 -2.28 9.25
N ILE A 86 13.54 -2.59 10.20
CA ILE A 86 12.17 -3.00 9.93
C ILE A 86 11.33 -1.75 9.67
N ASP A 87 10.64 -1.66 8.53
CA ASP A 87 9.85 -0.48 8.14
C ASP A 87 8.90 -0.03 9.26
N VAL A 88 8.01 -0.94 9.71
CA VAL A 88 7.18 -0.75 10.90
C VAL A 88 7.15 -2.03 11.77
N LEU A 89 7.35 -1.87 13.07
CA LEU A 89 7.24 -2.94 14.07
C LEU A 89 6.18 -2.57 15.10
N LEU A 90 5.21 -3.46 15.31
CA LEU A 90 4.10 -3.28 16.25
C LEU A 90 4.11 -4.37 17.31
N LEU A 91 3.67 -4.03 18.52
CA LEU A 91 3.22 -5.01 19.51
C LEU A 91 1.72 -4.82 19.74
N LEU A 92 0.92 -5.71 19.17
CA LEU A 92 -0.53 -5.67 19.32
C LEU A 92 -0.96 -6.45 20.56
N GLN A 93 -2.06 -6.03 21.19
CA GLN A 93 -2.73 -6.78 22.24
C GLN A 93 -4.14 -7.15 21.79
N TYR A 94 -4.42 -8.45 21.76
CA TYR A 94 -5.69 -8.97 21.28
C TYR A 94 -6.09 -10.21 22.09
N LYS A 95 -7.32 -10.23 22.60
CA LYS A 95 -7.86 -11.32 23.45
C LYS A 95 -6.93 -11.73 24.61
N GLY A 96 -6.29 -10.74 25.24
CA GLY A 96 -5.37 -10.94 26.35
C GLY A 96 -3.98 -11.47 25.97
N GLN A 97 -3.68 -11.63 24.68
CA GLN A 97 -2.38 -12.08 24.18
C GLN A 97 -1.67 -10.97 23.40
N GLU A 98 -0.34 -11.08 23.31
CA GLU A 98 0.51 -10.15 22.59
C GLU A 98 0.94 -10.73 21.25
N PHE A 99 0.88 -9.91 20.20
CA PHE A 99 1.25 -10.29 18.84
C PHE A 99 2.27 -9.30 18.29
N PRO A 100 3.56 -9.67 18.24
CA PRO A 100 4.57 -8.92 17.51
C PRO A 100 4.32 -8.98 16.00
N ILE A 101 4.16 -7.82 15.37
CA ILE A 101 3.91 -7.70 13.93
C ILE A 101 5.04 -6.89 13.28
N VAL A 102 5.74 -7.52 12.35
CA VAL A 102 6.58 -6.86 11.35
C VAL A 102 5.69 -6.46 10.18
N VAL A 103 5.67 -5.19 9.81
CA VAL A 103 5.03 -4.71 8.59
C VAL A 103 6.12 -4.21 7.66
N GLU A 104 6.28 -4.89 6.54
CA GLU A 104 7.22 -4.52 5.47
C GLU A 104 6.49 -3.72 4.41
N ASP A 105 6.91 -2.46 4.20
CA ASP A 105 6.40 -1.60 3.14
C ASP A 105 7.20 -1.78 1.86
N LYS A 106 6.51 -1.88 0.73
CA LYS A 106 7.15 -1.88 -0.59
C LYS A 106 6.33 -1.08 -1.59
N THR A 107 6.96 -0.08 -2.19
CA THR A 107 6.38 0.69 -3.31
C THR A 107 6.87 0.22 -4.67
N SER A 108 8.14 -0.20 -4.83
CA SER A 108 8.67 -0.56 -6.17
C SER A 108 9.92 -1.46 -6.22
N SER A 109 10.67 -1.62 -5.12
CA SER A 109 11.96 -2.30 -5.13
C SER A 109 11.83 -3.84 -5.16
N ARG A 110 12.79 -4.50 -5.84
CA ARG A 110 12.88 -5.97 -5.89
C ARG A 110 13.21 -6.55 -4.53
N TYR A 111 12.61 -7.69 -4.26
CA TYR A 111 12.78 -8.45 -3.05
C TYR A 111 14.21 -9.04 -2.89
N HIS A 112 14.72 -9.05 -1.65
CA HIS A 112 15.94 -9.77 -1.28
C HIS A 112 15.60 -10.93 -0.34
N ASN A 113 15.98 -12.15 -0.75
CA ASN A 113 15.53 -13.43 -0.16
C ASN A 113 15.65 -13.58 1.36
N ASP A 114 16.60 -12.91 2.00
CA ASP A 114 16.90 -13.11 3.43
C ASP A 114 16.34 -11.98 4.32
N GLN A 115 15.71 -10.96 3.72
CA GLN A 115 15.30 -9.76 4.44
C GLN A 115 14.20 -10.05 5.48
N LEU A 116 13.14 -10.75 5.09
CA LEU A 116 12.02 -11.06 6.00
C LEU A 116 12.42 -12.03 7.14
N ASP A 117 13.31 -12.99 6.88
CA ASP A 117 13.81 -13.88 7.94
C ASP A 117 14.70 -13.11 8.93
N ARG A 118 15.52 -12.16 8.45
CA ARG A 118 16.27 -11.25 9.32
C ARG A 118 15.33 -10.44 10.20
N TYR A 119 14.25 -9.89 9.65
CA TYR A 119 13.27 -9.14 10.45
C TYR A 119 12.57 -10.00 11.49
N ARG A 120 12.17 -11.23 11.14
CA ARG A 120 11.65 -12.19 12.14
C ARG A 120 12.66 -12.43 13.25
N THR A 121 13.94 -12.61 12.90
CA THR A 121 15.02 -12.81 13.88
C THR A 121 15.16 -11.61 14.81
N SER A 122 15.21 -10.40 14.26
CA SER A 122 15.35 -9.16 15.05
C SER A 122 14.15 -8.94 15.96
N ALA A 123 12.92 -9.08 15.45
CA ALA A 123 11.71 -8.94 16.25
C ALA A 123 11.59 -10.01 17.34
N ALA A 124 11.92 -11.27 17.03
CA ALA A 124 11.98 -12.36 18.01
C ALA A 124 12.94 -12.04 19.16
N SER A 125 14.12 -11.47 18.84
CA SER A 125 15.09 -11.04 19.85
C SER A 125 14.60 -9.84 20.67
N ILE A 126 13.87 -8.89 20.07
CA ILE A 126 13.34 -7.71 20.77
C ILE A 126 12.30 -8.11 21.82
N TYR A 127 11.45 -9.08 21.49
CA TYR A 127 10.31 -9.48 22.33
C TYR A 127 10.52 -10.74 23.16
N ASP A 128 11.70 -11.36 23.07
CA ASP A 128 12.02 -12.64 23.70
C ASP A 128 10.98 -13.73 23.35
N ARG A 129 10.86 -13.98 22.04
CA ARG A 129 9.86 -14.88 21.42
C ARG A 129 10.52 -15.82 20.40
N GLY A 130 9.82 -16.88 20.00
CA GLY A 130 10.23 -17.68 18.85
C GLY A 130 9.99 -16.94 17.54
N LYS A 131 10.78 -17.24 16.49
CA LYS A 131 10.56 -16.66 15.14
C LYS A 131 9.14 -16.90 14.61
N ASN A 132 8.56 -18.05 14.93
CA ASN A 132 7.20 -18.43 14.50
C ASN A 132 6.09 -17.65 15.23
N ASP A 133 6.42 -16.97 16.32
CA ASP A 133 5.48 -16.09 17.03
C ASP A 133 5.47 -14.68 16.40
N ILE A 134 6.42 -14.39 15.51
CA ILE A 134 6.52 -13.11 14.81
C ILE A 134 5.74 -13.19 13.51
N ARG A 135 4.71 -12.36 13.42
CA ARG A 135 3.94 -12.22 12.20
C ARG A 135 4.55 -11.21 11.27
N VAL A 136 4.64 -11.54 9.99
CA VAL A 136 5.11 -10.66 8.93
C VAL A 136 3.95 -10.33 8.00
N VAL A 137 3.60 -9.05 7.95
CA VAL A 137 2.67 -8.46 7.01
C VAL A 137 3.45 -7.78 5.90
N TYR A 138 3.16 -8.15 4.66
CA TYR A 138 3.67 -7.47 3.49
C TYR A 138 2.63 -6.46 3.01
N PHE A 139 2.92 -5.17 3.17
CA PHE A 139 1.99 -4.08 2.92
C PHE A 139 2.38 -3.38 1.60
N LYS A 140 1.54 -3.48 0.57
CA LYS A 140 1.92 -3.04 -0.78
C LYS A 140 0.81 -2.31 -1.54
N THR A 141 1.13 -1.11 -2.03
CA THR A 141 0.18 -0.23 -2.73
C THR A 141 0.31 -0.24 -4.26
N GLU A 142 1.37 -0.85 -4.81
CA GLU A 142 1.64 -0.95 -6.25
C GLU A 142 1.70 -2.42 -6.75
N THR A 143 1.89 -2.63 -8.07
CA THR A 143 1.87 -3.96 -8.73
C THR A 143 2.85 -4.95 -8.11
N VAL A 144 2.43 -6.21 -8.02
CA VAL A 144 3.28 -7.32 -7.60
C VAL A 144 3.56 -8.25 -8.79
N TYR A 145 4.79 -8.21 -9.30
CA TYR A 145 5.24 -9.24 -10.28
C TYR A 145 5.66 -10.55 -9.60
N GLU A 146 5.88 -10.52 -8.29
CA GLU A 146 6.53 -11.56 -7.47
C GLU A 146 5.59 -12.13 -6.38
N GLU A 147 4.27 -12.02 -6.55
CA GLU A 147 3.29 -12.32 -5.48
C GLU A 147 3.43 -13.76 -4.96
N GLN A 148 3.72 -14.70 -5.86
CA GLN A 148 3.91 -16.10 -5.51
C GLN A 148 5.15 -16.34 -4.63
N ASP A 149 6.24 -15.61 -4.87
CA ASP A 149 7.50 -15.76 -4.13
C ASP A 149 7.40 -15.17 -2.72
N ILE A 150 6.60 -14.11 -2.57
CA ILE A 150 6.37 -13.43 -1.29
C ILE A 150 5.40 -14.23 -0.42
N ARG A 151 4.35 -14.83 -1.00
CA ARG A 151 3.33 -15.61 -0.26
C ARG A 151 3.90 -16.76 0.57
N ASN A 152 5.04 -17.31 0.18
CA ASN A 152 5.72 -18.37 0.95
C ASN A 152 6.58 -17.84 2.11
N LYS A 153 6.68 -16.52 2.29
CA LYS A 153 7.68 -15.89 3.15
C LYS A 153 7.11 -14.86 4.12
N CYS A 154 5.95 -14.29 3.82
CA CYS A 154 5.15 -13.52 4.78
C CYS A 154 3.93 -14.32 5.23
N ASP A 155 3.35 -13.94 6.36
CA ASP A 155 2.14 -14.56 6.89
C ASP A 155 0.88 -13.94 6.26
N ILE A 156 0.96 -12.63 5.93
CA ILE A 156 -0.14 -11.86 5.36
C ILE A 156 0.38 -10.97 4.24
N VAL A 157 -0.35 -10.92 3.13
CA VAL A 157 -0.14 -9.95 2.04
C VAL A 157 -1.37 -9.05 2.00
N LEU A 158 -1.17 -7.74 2.14
CA LEU A 158 -2.20 -6.74 1.91
C LEU A 158 -1.85 -5.93 0.67
N ASN A 159 -2.60 -6.15 -0.40
CA ASN A 159 -2.48 -5.36 -1.62
C ASN A 159 -3.30 -4.06 -1.52
N ARG A 160 -3.15 -3.16 -2.49
CA ARG A 160 -3.85 -1.87 -2.54
C ARG A 160 -5.37 -1.94 -2.35
N LYS A 161 -6.02 -3.00 -2.83
CA LYS A 161 -7.47 -3.18 -2.70
C LYS A 161 -7.84 -3.62 -1.29
N ASP A 162 -7.09 -4.54 -0.70
CA ASP A 162 -7.27 -5.00 0.69
C ASP A 162 -7.07 -3.83 1.67
N ILE A 163 -6.03 -3.01 1.45
CA ILE A 163 -5.75 -1.81 2.24
C ILE A 163 -6.89 -0.80 2.09
N LEU A 164 -7.37 -0.56 0.87
CA LEU A 164 -8.48 0.38 0.62
C LEU A 164 -9.78 -0.09 1.28
N GLU A 165 -10.02 -1.39 1.32
CA GLU A 165 -11.16 -1.99 2.02
C GLU A 165 -11.06 -1.79 3.53
N CYS A 166 -9.89 -2.03 4.13
CA CYS A 166 -9.66 -1.77 5.57
C CYS A 166 -9.93 -0.31 5.93
N LEU A 167 -9.47 0.62 5.07
CA LEU A 167 -9.58 2.06 5.26
C LEU A 167 -10.90 2.65 4.72
N ASN A 168 -11.85 1.81 4.29
CA ASN A 168 -13.12 2.29 3.76
C ASN A 168 -13.96 2.92 4.88
N THR A 169 -14.10 4.23 4.86
CA THR A 169 -14.74 4.99 5.94
C THR A 169 -15.44 6.23 5.40
N THR A 170 -16.39 6.76 6.18
CA THR A 170 -17.04 8.06 5.93
C THR A 170 -16.37 9.20 6.72
N SER A 171 -15.12 8.99 7.15
CA SER A 171 -14.37 9.95 7.95
C SER A 171 -14.20 11.29 7.25
N LYS A 172 -14.02 12.34 8.05
CA LYS A 172 -13.61 13.67 7.59
C LYS A 172 -12.19 14.02 8.03
N ASN A 173 -11.47 13.07 8.63
CA ASN A 173 -10.10 13.29 9.05
C ASN A 173 -9.21 13.51 7.81
N PRO A 174 -8.53 14.67 7.70
CA PRO A 174 -7.81 15.03 6.47
C PRO A 174 -6.64 14.09 6.16
N ILE A 175 -5.96 13.56 7.19
CA ILE A 175 -4.83 12.64 6.97
C ILE A 175 -5.33 11.32 6.40
N LEU A 176 -6.39 10.74 7.00
CA LEU A 176 -6.98 9.49 6.53
C LEU A 176 -7.56 9.65 5.13
N MET A 177 -8.33 10.72 4.89
CA MET A 177 -8.98 10.94 3.61
C MET A 177 -7.99 11.28 2.51
N ASP A 178 -6.92 12.04 2.78
CA ASP A 178 -5.88 12.27 1.79
C ASP A 178 -5.19 10.96 1.36
N TYR A 179 -4.92 10.06 2.30
CA TYR A 179 -4.33 8.76 1.99
C TYR A 179 -5.29 7.87 1.18
N VAL A 180 -6.55 7.76 1.63
CA VAL A 180 -7.60 6.99 0.94
C VAL A 180 -7.80 7.51 -0.49
N ASP A 181 -7.85 8.82 -0.68
CA ASP A 181 -8.01 9.42 -2.01
C ASP A 181 -6.80 9.17 -2.90
N ARG A 182 -5.57 9.21 -2.36
CA ARG A 182 -4.38 8.78 -3.12
C ARG A 182 -4.50 7.32 -3.54
N LEU A 183 -4.89 6.43 -2.64
CA LEU A 183 -5.02 5.00 -2.92
C LEU A 183 -6.11 4.70 -3.97
N LYS A 184 -7.24 5.43 -3.92
CA LYS A 184 -8.28 5.39 -4.96
C LYS A 184 -7.76 5.84 -6.31
N ARG A 185 -6.97 6.94 -6.37
CA ARG A 185 -6.33 7.40 -7.61
C ARG A 185 -5.39 6.35 -8.18
N ILE A 186 -4.59 5.67 -7.34
CA ILE A 186 -3.74 4.55 -7.76
C ILE A 186 -4.61 3.43 -8.35
N CYS A 187 -5.65 2.98 -7.64
CA CYS A 187 -6.55 1.93 -8.12
C CYS A 187 -7.20 2.28 -9.47
N ALA A 188 -7.65 3.53 -9.64
CA ALA A 188 -8.25 3.99 -10.88
C ALA A 188 -7.28 3.95 -12.07
N ARG A 189 -6.00 4.28 -11.87
CA ARG A 189 -4.97 4.14 -12.93
C ARG A 189 -4.78 2.68 -13.33
N TYR A 190 -4.80 1.76 -12.35
CA TYR A 190 -4.69 0.34 -12.62
C TYR A 190 -5.92 -0.24 -13.30
N ASP A 191 -7.13 0.24 -12.99
CA ASP A 191 -8.36 -0.25 -13.61
C ASP A 191 -8.64 0.40 -14.99
N GLN A 192 -7.73 1.24 -15.51
CA GLN A 192 -7.82 1.82 -16.87
C GLN A 192 -8.05 0.76 -17.95
N TYR A 193 -7.47 -0.44 -17.80
CA TYR A 193 -7.64 -1.51 -18.80
C TYR A 193 -9.07 -1.97 -19.01
N ARG A 194 -9.95 -1.70 -18.04
CA ARG A 194 -11.37 -2.07 -18.10
C ARG A 194 -12.21 -1.10 -18.92
N SER A 195 -11.72 0.12 -19.15
CA SER A 195 -12.53 1.23 -19.68
C SER A 195 -11.90 1.95 -20.87
N LEU A 196 -10.57 1.90 -21.03
CA LEU A 196 -9.84 2.50 -22.13
C LEU A 196 -9.44 1.46 -23.18
N PRO A 197 -9.30 1.83 -24.46
CA PRO A 197 -8.71 0.94 -25.46
C PRO A 197 -7.22 0.72 -25.17
N VAL A 198 -6.67 -0.43 -25.57
CA VAL A 198 -5.30 -0.87 -25.26
C VAL A 198 -4.23 0.17 -25.57
N LYS A 199 -4.38 0.90 -26.70
CA LYS A 199 -3.45 1.96 -27.12
C LYS A 199 -3.34 3.14 -26.14
N ASP A 200 -4.34 3.32 -25.28
CA ASP A 200 -4.45 4.44 -24.34
C ASP A 200 -4.14 3.99 -22.89
N TRP A 201 -3.68 2.76 -22.68
CA TRP A 201 -3.29 2.27 -21.35
C TRP A 201 -1.95 2.87 -20.93
N SER A 202 -1.91 3.41 -19.71
CA SER A 202 -0.65 3.72 -19.05
C SER A 202 0.09 2.45 -18.61
N TYR A 203 1.32 2.58 -18.11
CA TYR A 203 2.05 1.49 -17.46
C TYR A 203 1.20 0.82 -16.36
N ASP A 204 0.55 1.63 -15.51
CA ASP A 204 -0.35 1.14 -14.46
C ASP A 204 -1.54 0.35 -15.05
N GLY A 205 -2.08 0.78 -16.18
CA GLY A 205 -3.14 0.07 -16.88
C GLY A 205 -2.70 -1.32 -17.37
N TRP A 206 -1.49 -1.42 -17.93
CA TRP A 206 -0.88 -2.71 -18.29
C TRP A 206 -0.68 -3.61 -17.08
N CYS A 207 -0.19 -3.05 -15.97
CA CYS A 207 -0.04 -3.79 -14.73
C CYS A 207 -1.37 -4.33 -14.19
N GLY A 208 -2.41 -3.50 -14.14
CA GLY A 208 -3.73 -3.93 -13.70
C GLY A 208 -4.34 -5.02 -14.58
N PHE A 209 -4.09 -4.99 -15.89
CA PHE A 209 -4.49 -6.07 -16.80
C PHE A 209 -3.74 -7.37 -16.50
N PHE A 210 -2.43 -7.30 -16.26
CA PHE A 210 -1.62 -8.48 -15.93
C PHE A 210 -2.06 -9.13 -14.61
N GLU A 211 -2.28 -8.34 -13.56
CA GLU A 211 -2.83 -8.83 -12.28
C GLU A 211 -4.18 -9.54 -12.46
N TYR A 212 -5.03 -9.02 -13.34
CA TYR A 212 -6.32 -9.65 -13.66
C TYR A 212 -6.15 -11.01 -14.33
N LEU A 213 -5.20 -11.13 -15.27
CA LEU A 213 -4.88 -12.40 -15.92
C LEU A 213 -4.31 -13.42 -14.91
N GLN A 214 -3.40 -13.00 -14.04
CA GLN A 214 -2.85 -13.89 -12.99
C GLN A 214 -3.95 -14.45 -12.10
N LYS A 215 -4.85 -13.60 -11.59
CA LYS A 215 -5.99 -14.05 -10.77
C LYS A 215 -6.87 -15.07 -11.50
N LYS A 216 -7.09 -14.90 -12.81
CA LYS A 216 -7.85 -15.86 -13.61
C LYS A 216 -7.12 -17.18 -13.87
N ALA A 217 -5.79 -17.17 -13.95
CA ALA A 217 -5.01 -18.38 -14.20
C ALA A 217 -4.90 -19.30 -12.95
N HIS A 218 -5.19 -18.77 -11.76
CA HIS A 218 -5.20 -19.51 -10.50
C HIS A 218 -6.60 -20.02 -10.08
N HIS A 219 -7.61 -19.84 -10.93
CA HIS A 219 -8.96 -20.40 -10.79
C HIS A 219 -9.23 -21.43 -11.88
#